data_AF-A0A949GC87-F1
#
_entry.id   AF-A0A949GC87-F1
#
_cell.length_a   1.000
_cell.length_b   1.000
_cell.length_c   1.000
_cell.angle_alpha   90.00
_cell.angle_beta   90.00
_cell.angle_gamma   90.00
#
_symmetry.space_group_name_H-M   'P 1'
#
loop_
_entity.id
_entity.type
_entity.pdbx_description
1 polymer ?
#
loop_
_entity_poly.entity_id
_entity_poly.type
_entity_poly.pdbx_seq_one_letter_code
_entity_poly.pdbx_strand_id
1 'polypeptide(L)'
;MIITLLLSAVLCAVILLWVLAPINNARQFYALAFAAALFSLGLYLAYGRPDLPAAPVQVGKGAEADYRQMMLDEFTMMDRLSKNPDDADAMIRLAMLRLAQGRGGEETLRLLARAEKLAPKDKRLTKIKQLLEK
;
A
#
# COMPACT_ATOMS: atom_id res chain seq x y z
N MET A 1 28.69 -19.66 20.17
CA MET A 1 28.75 -19.38 18.71
C MET A 1 29.11 -20.60 17.87
N ILE A 2 30.17 -21.36 18.18
CA ILE A 2 30.57 -22.54 17.37
C ILE A 2 29.53 -23.67 17.46
N ILE A 3 29.02 -23.97 18.67
CA ILE A 3 28.00 -25.02 18.89
C ILE A 3 26.67 -24.68 18.18
N THR A 4 26.26 -23.42 18.20
CA THR A 4 25.04 -22.94 17.53
C THR A 4 25.13 -23.06 16.01
N LEU A 5 26.31 -22.79 15.43
CA LEU A 5 26.55 -22.97 13.98
C LEU A 5 26.56 -24.45 13.57
N LEU A 6 27.14 -25.32 14.40
CA LEU A 6 27.14 -26.77 14.15
C LEU A 6 25.71 -27.33 14.20
N LEU A 7 24.91 -26.93 15.19
CA LEU A 7 23.51 -27.36 15.29
C LEU A 7 22.67 -26.88 14.09
N SER A 8 22.85 -25.64 13.64
CA SER A 8 22.13 -25.15 12.46
C SER A 8 22.54 -25.87 11.17
N ALA A 9 23.84 -26.18 11.01
CA ALA A 9 24.34 -26.90 9.84
C ALA A 9 23.80 -28.35 9.78
N VAL A 10 23.79 -29.05 10.92
CA VAL A 10 23.24 -30.41 11.02
C VAL A 10 21.73 -30.40 10.74
N LEU A 11 20.98 -29.45 11.31
CA LEU A 11 19.55 -29.31 11.05
C LEU A 11 19.27 -29.08 9.55
N CYS A 12 20.06 -28.21 8.92
CA CYS A 12 19.92 -27.92 7.49
C CYS A 12 20.21 -29.16 6.62
N ALA A 13 21.25 -29.93 6.95
CA ALA A 13 21.59 -31.17 6.25
C ALA A 13 20.49 -32.24 6.39
N VAL A 14 19.88 -32.38 7.57
CA VAL A 14 18.76 -33.30 7.81
C VAL A 14 17.53 -32.89 7.00
N ILE A 15 17.21 -31.59 6.95
CA ILE A 15 16.10 -31.08 6.15
C ILE A 15 16.34 -31.33 4.65
N LEU A 16 17.56 -31.07 4.15
CA LEU A 16 17.91 -31.32 2.75
C LEU A 16 17.80 -32.81 2.39
N LEU A 17 18.31 -33.70 3.24
CA LEU A 17 18.18 -35.14 3.04
C LEU A 17 16.71 -35.61 3.06
N TRP A 18 15.88 -35.00 3.90
CA TRP A 18 14.46 -35.33 4.00
C TRP A 18 13.64 -34.80 2.81
N VAL A 19 14.02 -33.64 2.26
CA VAL A 19 13.40 -33.05 1.06
C VAL A 19 13.84 -33.78 -0.23
N LEU A 20 15.08 -34.27 -0.29
CA LEU A 20 15.62 -35.04 -1.41
C LEU A 20 15.17 -36.51 -1.41
N ALA A 21 14.57 -36.99 -0.31
CA ALA A 21 14.02 -38.33 -0.26
C ALA A 21 12.85 -38.45 -1.26
N PRO A 22 12.76 -39.55 -2.04
CA PRO A 22 11.73 -39.72 -3.04
C PRO A 22 10.34 -39.68 -2.40
N ILE A 23 9.49 -38.78 -2.91
CA ILE A 23 8.11 -38.62 -2.44
C ILE A 23 7.30 -39.79 -2.99
N ASN A 24 7.14 -40.82 -2.18
CA ASN A 24 6.44 -42.04 -2.59
C ASN A 24 4.93 -41.94 -2.43
N ASN A 25 4.41 -40.95 -1.69
CA ASN A 25 2.99 -40.82 -1.36
C ASN A 25 2.49 -39.37 -1.40
N ALA A 26 1.28 -39.15 -1.92
CA ALA A 26 0.64 -37.83 -1.96
C ALA A 26 0.50 -37.18 -0.57
N ARG A 27 0.28 -37.98 0.49
CA ARG A 27 0.22 -37.49 1.88
C ARG A 27 1.54 -36.83 2.33
N GLN A 28 2.68 -37.37 1.91
CA GLN A 28 4.00 -36.81 2.23
C GLN A 28 4.20 -35.48 1.50
N PHE A 29 3.76 -35.38 0.24
CA PHE A 29 3.79 -34.12 -0.52
C PHE A 29 3.04 -33.00 0.19
N TYR A 30 1.77 -33.23 0.58
CA TYR A 30 0.96 -32.21 1.26
C TYR A 30 1.53 -31.83 2.63
N ALA A 31 2.06 -32.80 3.40
CA ALA A 31 2.69 -32.52 4.68
C ALA A 31 3.93 -31.62 4.52
N LEU A 32 4.74 -31.86 3.50
CA LEU A 32 5.96 -31.10 3.22
C LEU A 32 5.63 -29.69 2.71
N ALA A 33 4.64 -29.55 1.83
CA ALA A 33 4.15 -28.26 1.38
C ALA A 33 3.59 -27.41 2.54
N PHE A 34 2.82 -28.02 3.45
CA PHE A 34 2.29 -27.35 4.62
C PHE A 34 3.40 -26.92 5.60
N ALA A 35 4.38 -27.79 5.86
CA ALA A 35 5.53 -27.46 6.69
C ALA A 35 6.36 -26.30 6.11
N ALA A 36 6.58 -26.29 4.79
CA ALA A 36 7.28 -25.21 4.11
C ALA A 36 6.51 -23.88 4.21
N ALA A 37 5.19 -23.90 4.07
CA ALA A 37 4.34 -22.71 4.22
C ALA A 37 4.41 -22.14 5.65
N LEU A 38 4.32 -23.00 6.68
CA LEU A 38 4.45 -22.58 8.08
C LEU A 38 5.85 -22.03 8.37
N PHE A 39 6.89 -22.64 7.83
CA PHE A 39 8.26 -22.16 7.99
C PHE A 39 8.48 -20.79 7.34
N SER A 40 7.99 -20.61 6.11
CA SER A 40 8.00 -19.32 5.41
C SER A 40 7.27 -18.24 6.20
N LEU A 41 6.09 -18.56 6.76
CA LEU A 41 5.34 -17.65 7.63
C LEU A 41 6.11 -17.31 8.91
N GLY A 42 6.74 -18.28 9.55
CA GLY A 42 7.57 -18.07 10.73
C GLY A 42 8.76 -17.15 10.46
N LEU A 43 9.45 -17.35 9.33
CA LEU A 43 10.53 -16.47 8.88
C LEU A 43 10.02 -15.06 8.59
N TYR A 44 8.87 -14.92 7.91
CA TYR A 44 8.24 -13.64 7.63
C TYR A 44 7.91 -12.86 8.92
N LEU A 45 7.42 -13.54 9.95
CA LEU A 45 7.13 -12.91 11.24
C LEU A 45 8.40 -12.56 12.02
N ALA A 46 9.43 -13.42 11.98
CA ALA A 46 10.67 -13.21 12.69
C ALA A 46 11.53 -12.08 12.09
N TYR A 47 11.60 -11.99 10.77
CA TYR A 47 12.32 -10.92 10.06
C TYR A 47 11.47 -9.66 9.89
N GLY A 48 10.18 -9.72 10.21
CA GLY A 48 9.23 -8.64 9.99
C GLY A 48 8.95 -8.42 8.51
N ARG A 49 8.14 -7.39 8.23
CA ARG A 49 7.93 -6.91 6.87
C ARG A 49 9.13 -6.06 6.49
N PRO A 50 10.00 -6.47 5.54
CA PRO A 50 11.09 -5.61 5.06
C PRO A 50 10.57 -4.29 4.49
N ASP A 51 9.30 -4.26 4.07
CA ASP A 51 8.62 -3.09 3.53
C ASP A 51 7.95 -2.20 4.60
N LEU A 52 7.93 -2.61 5.87
CA LEU A 52 7.44 -1.74 6.95
C LEU A 52 8.62 -1.06 7.66
N PRO A 53 8.52 0.25 7.93
CA PRO A 53 9.53 0.94 8.72
C PRO A 53 9.62 0.31 10.11
N ALA A 54 10.85 0.07 10.58
CA ALA A 54 11.15 -0.58 11.86
C ALA A 54 10.62 0.18 13.09
N ALA A 55 10.26 1.45 12.92
CA ALA A 55 9.51 2.24 13.88
C ALA A 55 8.20 2.68 13.22
N PRO A 56 7.08 2.74 13.98
CA PRO A 56 5.91 3.47 13.51
C PRO A 56 6.38 4.88 13.14
N VAL A 57 6.00 5.36 11.96
CA VAL A 57 6.25 6.75 11.58
C VAL A 57 5.65 7.59 12.70
N GLN A 58 6.50 8.26 13.48
CA GLN A 58 6.05 9.18 14.52
C GLN A 58 5.53 10.42 13.80
N VAL A 59 4.30 10.31 13.30
CA VAL A 59 3.54 11.44 12.81
C VAL A 59 3.33 12.32 14.04
N GLY A 60 4.03 13.45 14.12
CA GLY A 60 3.84 14.39 15.24
C GLY A 60 2.36 14.74 15.36
N LYS A 61 1.86 14.97 16.59
CA LYS A 61 0.42 15.20 16.84
C LYS A 61 -0.25 16.21 15.89
N GLY A 62 0.50 17.20 15.39
CA GLY A 62 0.04 18.13 14.35
C GLY A 62 -0.19 17.45 12.99
N ALA A 63 0.78 16.69 12.50
CA ALA A 63 0.66 15.97 11.23
C ALA A 63 -0.43 14.88 11.25
N GLU A 64 -0.75 14.32 12.43
CA GLU A 64 -1.86 13.36 12.57
C GLU A 64 -3.22 14.06 12.48
N ALA A 65 -3.34 15.24 13.10
CA ALA A 65 -4.52 16.09 12.97
C ALA A 65 -4.72 16.55 11.53
N ASP A 66 -3.65 16.98 10.86
CA ASP A 66 -3.68 17.40 9.45
C ASP A 66 -4.11 16.25 8.53
N TYR A 67 -3.54 15.05 8.72
CA TYR A 67 -3.93 13.87 7.96
C TYR A 67 -5.39 13.50 8.18
N ARG A 68 -5.86 13.56 9.42
CA ARG A 68 -7.26 13.30 9.76
C ARG A 68 -8.19 14.30 9.09
N GLN A 69 -7.81 15.58 9.08
CA GLN A 69 -8.58 16.63 8.44
C GLN A 69 -8.63 16.42 6.92
N MET A 70 -7.51 16.07 6.29
CA MET A 70 -7.47 15.72 4.86
C MET A 70 -8.40 14.55 4.54
N MET A 71 -8.43 13.49 5.37
CA MET A 71 -9.38 12.39 5.15
C MET A 71 -10.84 12.83 5.25
N LEU A 72 -11.18 13.66 6.25
CA LEU A 72 -12.55 14.18 6.42
C LEU A 72 -12.96 15.05 5.23
N ASP A 73 -12.05 15.86 4.72
CA ASP A 73 -12.28 16.67 3.53
C ASP A 73 -12.52 15.79 2.29
N GLU A 74 -11.76 14.68 2.13
CA GLU A 74 -11.96 13.72 1.04
C GLU A 74 -13.37 13.12 1.09
N PHE A 75 -13.79 12.61 2.26
CA PHE A 75 -15.12 12.04 2.44
C PHE A 75 -16.23 13.06 2.17
N THR A 76 -16.05 14.30 2.60
CA THR A 76 -17.03 15.36 2.39
C THR A 76 -17.20 15.67 0.91
N MET A 77 -16.11 15.72 0.13
CA MET A 77 -16.20 15.92 -1.33
C MET A 77 -16.81 14.70 -2.03
N MET A 78 -16.50 13.48 -1.58
CA MET A 78 -17.12 12.27 -2.13
C MET A 78 -18.62 12.22 -1.85
N ASP A 79 -19.07 12.59 -0.66
CA ASP A 79 -20.51 12.71 -0.33
C ASP A 79 -21.20 13.74 -1.22
N ARG A 80 -20.59 14.92 -1.41
CA ARG A 80 -21.10 15.94 -2.35
C ARG A 80 -21.22 15.40 -3.78
N LEU A 81 -20.20 14.69 -4.27
CA LEU A 81 -20.22 14.10 -5.62
C LEU A 81 -21.23 12.95 -5.74
N SER A 82 -21.52 12.23 -4.66
CA SER A 82 -22.56 11.20 -4.67
C SER A 82 -23.97 11.79 -4.85
N LYS A 83 -24.21 12.98 -4.26
CA LYS A 83 -25.48 13.71 -4.36
C LYS A 83 -25.58 14.54 -5.63
N ASN A 84 -24.47 15.14 -6.07
CA ASN A 84 -24.37 15.92 -7.29
C ASN A 84 -23.12 15.50 -8.09
N PRO A 85 -23.26 14.54 -9.01
CA PRO A 85 -22.15 14.03 -9.80
C PRO A 85 -21.49 15.04 -10.74
N ASP A 86 -22.08 16.22 -10.95
CA ASP A 86 -21.57 17.29 -11.80
C ASP A 86 -21.16 18.53 -10.98
N ASP A 87 -20.92 18.38 -9.67
CA ASP A 87 -20.35 19.43 -8.82
C ASP A 87 -18.86 19.65 -9.16
N ALA A 88 -18.61 20.57 -10.09
CA ALA A 88 -17.26 20.92 -10.54
C ALA A 88 -16.36 21.43 -9.40
N ASP A 89 -16.91 22.13 -8.40
CA ASP A 89 -16.13 22.61 -7.26
C ASP A 89 -15.63 21.45 -6.39
N ALA A 90 -16.51 20.49 -6.10
CA ALA A 90 -16.15 19.29 -5.35
C ALA A 90 -15.11 18.45 -6.11
N MET A 91 -15.23 18.33 -7.44
CA MET A 91 -14.21 17.65 -8.25
C MET A 91 -12.85 18.34 -8.16
N ILE A 92 -12.78 19.66 -8.36
CA ILE A 92 -11.50 20.40 -8.33
C ILE A 92 -10.82 20.27 -6.95
N ARG A 93 -11.60 20.39 -5.87
CA ARG A 93 -11.08 20.25 -4.49
C ARG A 93 -10.59 18.83 -4.22
N LEU A 94 -11.36 17.82 -4.62
CA LEU A 94 -10.97 16.41 -4.46
C LEU A 94 -9.69 16.10 -5.23
N ALA A 95 -9.57 16.59 -6.47
CA ALA A 95 -8.35 16.40 -7.25
C ALA A 95 -7.14 17.08 -6.60
N MET A 96 -7.28 18.32 -6.11
CA MET A 96 -6.20 19.03 -5.42
C MET A 96 -5.75 18.29 -4.16
N LEU A 97 -6.69 17.75 -3.38
CA LEU A 97 -6.41 16.95 -2.20
C LEU A 97 -5.65 15.66 -2.54
N ARG A 98 -6.09 14.94 -3.58
CA ARG A 98 -5.40 13.73 -4.06
C ARG A 98 -3.98 14.04 -4.54
N LEU A 99 -3.78 15.16 -5.22
CA LEU A 99 -2.43 15.60 -5.62
C LEU A 99 -1.53 15.91 -4.41
N ALA A 100 -2.06 16.57 -3.38
CA ALA A 100 -1.32 16.83 -2.14
C ALA A 100 -0.93 15.54 -1.40
N GLN A 101 -1.75 14.49 -1.52
CA GLN A 101 -1.46 13.15 -0.99
C GLN A 101 -0.50 12.32 -1.87
N GLY A 102 0.00 12.87 -2.99
CA GLY A 102 0.82 12.12 -3.96
C GLY A 102 0.03 11.12 -4.82
N ARG A 103 -1.32 11.17 -4.79
CA ARG A 103 -2.24 10.30 -5.55
C ARG A 103 -2.65 10.96 -6.88
N GLY A 104 -1.68 11.47 -7.62
CA GLY A 104 -1.86 12.15 -8.92
C GLY A 104 -2.06 11.22 -10.12
N GLY A 105 -2.61 10.02 -9.92
CA GLY A 105 -2.77 9.03 -10.99
C GLY A 105 -3.87 9.34 -12.00
N GLU A 106 -4.15 8.38 -12.89
CA GLU A 106 -5.09 8.53 -14.00
C GLU A 106 -6.51 8.93 -13.57
N GLU A 107 -7.00 8.41 -12.43
CA GLU A 107 -8.31 8.78 -11.89
C GLU A 107 -8.41 10.28 -11.59
N THR A 108 -7.36 10.85 -10.99
CA THR A 108 -7.31 12.27 -10.62
C THR A 108 -7.29 13.15 -11.88
N LEU A 109 -6.59 12.72 -12.93
CA LEU A 109 -6.58 13.40 -14.23
C LEU A 109 -7.94 13.35 -14.92
N ARG A 110 -8.63 12.20 -14.90
CA ARG A 110 -10.00 12.07 -15.43
C ARG A 110 -10.98 12.98 -14.69
N LEU A 111 -10.84 13.09 -13.37
CA LEU A 111 -11.66 13.96 -12.54
C LEU A 111 -11.44 15.44 -12.88
N LEU A 112 -10.19 15.86 -13.07
CA LEU A 112 -9.85 17.22 -13.53
C LEU A 112 -10.37 17.51 -14.94
N ALA A 113 -10.27 16.56 -15.87
CA ALA A 113 -10.78 16.71 -17.22
C ALA A 113 -12.31 16.86 -17.24
N ARG A 114 -13.03 16.14 -16.37
CA ARG A 114 -14.48 16.32 -16.21
C ARG A 114 -14.81 17.68 -15.61
N ALA A 115 -14.08 18.09 -14.57
CA ALA A 115 -14.25 19.41 -13.96
C ALA A 115 -13.99 20.56 -14.95
N GLU A 116 -13.00 20.43 -15.83
CA GLU A 116 -12.71 21.43 -16.87
C GLU A 116 -13.84 21.58 -17.88
N LYS A 117 -14.50 20.48 -18.26
CA LYS A 117 -15.68 20.55 -19.14
C LYS A 117 -16.85 21.30 -18.49
N LEU A 118 -17.01 21.15 -17.17
CA LEU A 118 -18.09 21.77 -16.41
C LEU A 118 -17.79 23.24 -16.05
N ALA A 119 -16.53 23.57 -15.74
CA ALA A 119 -16.10 24.89 -15.29
C ALA A 119 -14.78 25.35 -15.97
N PRO A 120 -14.77 25.60 -17.30
CA PRO A 120 -13.54 25.85 -18.07
C PRO A 120 -12.81 27.16 -17.71
N LYS A 121 -13.50 28.11 -17.06
CA LYS A 121 -12.94 29.41 -16.66
C LYS A 121 -12.42 29.42 -15.23
N ASP A 122 -12.41 28.28 -14.53
CA ASP A 122 -11.93 28.22 -13.15
C ASP A 122 -10.40 28.36 -13.11
N LYS A 123 -9.92 29.44 -12.48
CA LYS A 123 -8.49 29.74 -12.32
C LYS A 123 -7.72 28.63 -11.58
N ARG A 124 -8.40 27.83 -10.75
CA ARG A 124 -7.79 26.72 -10.01
C ARG A 124 -7.31 25.61 -10.94
N LEU A 125 -8.06 25.32 -12.01
CA LEU A 125 -7.68 24.31 -12.99
C LEU A 125 -6.38 24.68 -13.71
N THR A 126 -6.21 25.96 -14.08
CA THR A 126 -4.96 26.46 -14.68
C THR A 126 -3.78 26.28 -13.74
N LYS A 127 -3.95 26.60 -12.44
CA LYS A 127 -2.89 26.41 -11.43
C LYS A 127 -2.53 24.94 -11.24
N ILE A 128 -3.53 24.04 -11.21
CA ILE A 128 -3.29 22.61 -11.05
C ILE A 128 -2.52 22.04 -12.25
N LYS A 129 -2.87 22.44 -13.47
CA LYS A 129 -2.13 22.03 -14.68
C LYS A 129 -0.66 22.46 -14.63
N GLN A 130 -0.39 23.69 -14.22
CA GLN A 130 0.98 24.18 -14.04
C GLN A 130 1.79 23.39 -12.99
N LEU A 131 1.14 22.81 -11.98
CA LEU A 131 1.80 21.96 -10.99
C LEU A 131 2.12 20.56 -11.52
N LEU A 132 1.34 20.07 -12.49
CA LEU A 132 1.53 18.74 -13.09
C LEU A 132 2.61 18.72 -14.18
N GLU A 133 2.92 19.87 -14.77
CA GLU A 133 3.95 20.02 -15.81
C GLU A 133 5.37 20.24 -15.26
N LYS A 134 5.53 20.36 -13.94
CA LYS A 134 6.83 20.50 -13.26
C LYS A 134 7.38 19.17 -12.78
#